data_AF-A0A9E4EAQ5-F1
#
_entry.id   AF-A0A9E4EAQ5-F1
#
_cell.length_a   1.000
_cell.length_b   1.000
_cell.length_c   1.000
_cell.angle_alpha   90.00
_cell.angle_beta   90.00
_cell.angle_gamma   90.00
#
_symmetry.space_group_name_H-M   'P 1'
#
loop_
_entity.id
_entity.type
_entity.pdbx_description
1 polymer ?
#
loop_
_entity_poly.entity_id
_entity_poly.type
_entity_poly.pdbx_seq_one_letter_code
_entity_poly.pdbx_strand_id
1 'polypeptide(L)'
;MQTENELYEAGLKELITQMGAAYMDRFLQQCKPNDYDHTAERHKWLDDDPDIPTMVKRIQERKTQQETEARVTGERIEAWRKGLLELTDIEIYELGAKVLTDKLGVPGSIGFLRHHFKQDENPLPQQSMPDKDTPVIPNQQTHAAEPRD
;
A
#
# COMPACT_ATOMS: atom_id res chain seq x y z
N MET A 1 13.99 -14.42 -13.92
CA MET A 1 12.90 -13.56 -13.43
C MET A 1 12.01 -14.47 -12.62
N GLN A 2 11.85 -14.25 -11.31
CA GLN A 2 10.96 -15.06 -10.49
C GLN A 2 9.50 -14.76 -10.87
N THR A 3 8.65 -15.77 -10.88
CA THR A 3 7.22 -15.58 -11.15
C THR A 3 6.52 -14.95 -9.93
N GLU A 4 5.35 -14.32 -10.12
CA GLU A 4 4.60 -13.73 -9.00
C GLU A 4 4.28 -14.78 -7.91
N ASN A 5 4.00 -16.02 -8.31
CA ASN A 5 3.71 -17.11 -7.38
C ASN A 5 4.95 -17.58 -6.61
N GLU A 6 6.11 -17.69 -7.26
CA GLU A 6 7.38 -18.00 -6.59
C GLU A 6 7.75 -16.94 -5.56
N LEU A 7 7.50 -15.67 -5.89
CA LEU A 7 7.76 -14.55 -4.99
C LEU A 7 6.81 -14.59 -3.78
N TYR A 8 5.55 -14.90 -4.01
CA TYR A 8 4.55 -15.05 -2.96
C TYR A 8 4.88 -16.20 -2.01
N GLU A 9 5.16 -17.39 -2.53
CA GLU A 9 5.56 -18.56 -1.73
C GLU A 9 6.86 -18.31 -0.94
N ALA A 10 7.84 -17.64 -1.55
CA ALA A 10 9.08 -17.27 -0.88
C ALA A 10 8.83 -16.29 0.28
N GLY A 11 7.94 -15.31 0.10
CA GLY A 11 7.54 -14.37 1.14
C GLY A 11 6.81 -15.05 2.30
N LEU A 12 5.84 -15.92 2.02
CA LEU A 12 5.12 -16.67 3.05
C LEU A 12 6.07 -17.55 3.86
N LYS A 13 6.94 -18.29 3.17
CA LYS A 13 7.91 -19.16 3.83
C LYS A 13 8.83 -18.38 4.76
N GLU A 14 9.33 -17.23 4.32
CA GLU A 14 10.21 -16.41 5.14
C GLU A 14 9.46 -15.81 6.34
N LEU A 15 8.24 -15.30 6.15
CA LEU A 15 7.40 -14.81 7.25
C LEU A 15 7.16 -15.90 8.30
N ILE A 16 6.73 -17.09 7.89
CA ILE A 16 6.52 -18.23 8.82
C ILE A 16 7.82 -18.59 9.54
N THR A 17 8.95 -18.58 8.83
CA THR A 17 10.25 -18.93 9.42
C THR A 17 10.69 -17.91 10.48
N GLN A 18 10.46 -16.62 10.22
CA GLN A 18 10.97 -15.53 11.06
C GLN A 18 10.03 -15.15 12.20
N MET A 19 8.71 -15.25 12.00
CA MET A 19 7.69 -14.85 12.97
C MET A 19 6.71 -15.94 13.38
N GLY A 20 6.66 -17.07 12.66
CA GLY A 20 5.68 -18.12 12.90
C GLY A 20 4.32 -17.82 12.26
N ALA A 21 3.52 -18.87 12.05
CA ALA A 21 2.25 -18.79 11.32
C ALA A 21 1.25 -17.83 11.98
N ALA A 22 1.09 -17.88 13.31
CA ALA A 22 0.12 -17.03 14.02
C ALA A 22 0.42 -15.53 13.88
N TYR A 23 1.69 -15.15 13.90
CA TYR A 23 2.11 -13.76 13.73
C TYR A 23 2.08 -13.32 12.26
N MET A 24 2.38 -14.23 11.33
CA MET A 24 2.17 -14.00 9.89
C MET A 24 0.69 -13.69 9.60
N ASP A 25 -0.26 -14.45 10.14
CA ASP A 25 -1.68 -14.22 9.92
C ASP A 25 -2.11 -12.83 10.43
N ARG A 26 -1.65 -12.45 11.64
CA ARG A 26 -1.90 -11.10 12.19
C ARG A 26 -1.27 -9.99 11.35
N PHE A 27 -0.06 -10.21 10.84
CA PHE A 27 0.60 -9.29 9.92
C PHE A 27 -0.26 -9.07 8.65
N LEU A 28 -0.67 -10.15 7.99
CA LEU A 28 -1.47 -10.08 6.77
C LEU A 28 -2.83 -9.42 7.01
N GLN A 29 -3.45 -9.67 8.17
CA GLN A 29 -4.69 -9.01 8.55
C GLN A 29 -4.54 -7.48 8.64
N GLN A 30 -3.41 -6.99 9.14
CA GLN A 30 -3.13 -5.56 9.23
C GLN A 30 -2.77 -4.92 7.89
N CYS A 31 -2.22 -5.70 6.95
CA CYS A 31 -1.92 -5.23 5.60
C CYS A 31 -3.14 -5.10 4.68
N LYS A 32 -4.33 -5.48 5.15
CA LYS A 32 -5.56 -5.38 4.36
C LYS A 32 -5.72 -3.96 3.82
N PRO A 33 -5.98 -3.80 2.50
CA PRO A 33 -6.32 -2.51 1.94
C PRO A 33 -7.47 -1.90 2.75
N ASN A 34 -7.31 -0.66 3.17
CA ASN A 34 -8.38 0.12 3.77
C ASN A 34 -8.92 1.11 2.73
N ASP A 35 -10.15 1.59 2.94
CA ASP A 35 -10.77 2.60 2.07
C ASP A 35 -10.23 4.02 2.36
N TYR A 36 -8.97 4.13 2.77
CA TYR A 36 -8.40 5.40 3.22
C TYR A 36 -8.18 6.34 2.05
N ASP A 37 -8.90 7.46 2.04
CA ASP A 37 -8.73 8.50 1.01
C ASP A 37 -7.45 9.32 1.26
N HIS A 38 -6.37 8.88 0.61
CA HIS A 38 -5.08 9.57 0.61
C HIS A 38 -5.14 11.00 0.01
N THR A 39 -6.21 11.39 -0.67
CA THR A 39 -6.33 12.71 -1.30
C THR A 39 -6.56 13.79 -0.25
N ALA A 40 -7.44 13.53 0.72
CA ALA A 40 -7.80 14.50 1.75
C ALA A 40 -6.62 14.87 2.67
N GLU A 41 -5.82 13.88 3.07
CA GLU A 41 -4.71 14.08 4.02
C GLU A 41 -3.48 14.73 3.39
N ARG A 42 -3.26 14.53 2.09
CA ARG A 42 -2.20 15.25 1.36
C ARG A 42 -2.40 16.77 1.42
N HIS A 43 -3.64 17.24 1.33
CA HIS A 43 -3.94 18.67 1.34
C HIS A 43 -3.67 19.27 2.72
N LYS A 44 -4.02 18.56 3.79
CA LYS A 44 -3.71 18.95 5.16
C LYS A 44 -2.20 19.11 5.43
N TRP A 45 -1.37 18.26 4.84
CA TRP A 45 0.09 18.38 4.97
C TRP A 45 0.68 19.55 4.20
N LEU A 46 0.03 19.99 3.12
CA LEU A 46 0.44 21.16 2.33
C LEU A 46 -0.01 22.47 2.98
N ASP A 47 -1.11 22.44 3.75
CA ASP A 47 -1.60 23.62 4.48
C ASP A 47 -0.70 23.98 5.68
N ASP A 48 -0.05 22.99 6.30
CA ASP A 48 0.95 23.15 7.37
C ASP A 48 2.38 23.24 6.78
N ASP A 49 2.72 24.31 6.04
CA ASP A 49 4.06 24.52 5.45
C ASP A 49 4.99 25.34 6.39
N PRO A 50 5.82 24.70 7.24
CA PRO A 50 6.75 25.40 8.13
C PRO A 50 7.98 25.94 7.37
N ASP A 51 8.64 26.96 7.94
CA ASP A 51 9.91 27.45 7.40
C ASP A 51 11.03 26.38 7.38
N ILE A 52 12.03 26.59 6.51
CA ILE A 52 13.16 25.66 6.32
C ILE A 52 13.86 25.30 7.65
N PRO A 53 14.19 26.27 8.55
CA PRO A 53 14.78 25.94 9.85
C PRO A 53 13.90 25.02 10.70
N THR A 54 12.59 25.24 10.72
CA THR A 54 11.63 24.43 11.46
C THR A 54 11.52 23.03 10.87
N MET A 55 11.53 22.89 9.53
CA MET A 55 11.60 21.59 8.86
C MET A 55 12.86 20.82 9.25
N VAL A 56 14.03 21.46 9.21
CA VAL A 56 15.31 20.82 9.56
C VAL A 56 15.30 20.32 11.00
N LYS A 57 14.82 21.14 11.94
CA LYS A 57 14.69 20.75 13.34
C LYS A 57 13.76 19.55 13.53
N ARG A 58 12.57 19.57 12.89
CA ARG A 58 11.62 18.45 12.92
C ARG A 58 12.24 17.15 12.36
N ILE A 59 12.98 17.25 11.27
CA ILE A 59 13.68 16.08 10.67
C ILE A 59 14.70 15.49 11.65
N GLN A 60 15.49 16.35 12.32
CA GLN A 60 16.47 15.88 13.30
C GLN A 60 15.80 15.21 14.51
N GLU A 61 14.77 15.85 15.08
CA GLU A 61 14.01 15.29 16.21
C GLU A 61 13.39 13.93 15.84
N ARG A 62 12.80 13.83 14.65
CA ARG A 62 12.22 12.57 14.14
C ARG A 62 13.27 11.49 13.96
N LYS A 63 14.47 11.80 13.47
CA LYS A 63 15.56 10.82 13.36
C LYS A 63 15.97 10.28 14.73
N THR A 64 16.19 11.14 15.72
CA THR A 64 16.55 10.72 17.08
C THR A 64 15.44 9.89 17.72
N GLN A 65 14.18 10.27 17.50
CA GLN A 65 13.03 9.50 17.96
C GLN A 65 12.99 8.12 17.30
N GLN A 66 13.14 8.04 15.98
CA GLN A 66 13.16 6.77 15.23
C GLN A 66 14.29 5.84 15.68
N GLU A 67 15.48 6.36 15.95
CA GLU A 67 16.58 5.55 16.49
C GLU A 67 16.25 4.96 17.87
N THR A 68 15.59 5.75 18.72
CA THR A 68 15.18 5.30 20.05
C THR A 68 14.08 4.24 19.96
N GLU A 69 13.07 4.49 19.13
CA GLU A 69 11.97 3.55 18.86
C GLU A 69 12.51 2.24 18.28
N ALA A 70 13.40 2.30 17.28
CA ALA A 70 14.03 1.13 16.68
C ALA A 70 14.81 0.29 17.69
N ARG A 71 15.50 0.92 18.66
CA ARG A 71 16.19 0.21 19.73
C ARG A 71 15.22 -0.53 20.64
N VAL A 72 14.16 0.14 21.08
CA VAL A 72 13.13 -0.45 21.95
C VAL A 72 12.41 -1.61 21.24
N THR A 73 12.03 -1.41 19.97
CA THR A 73 11.42 -2.47 19.15
C THR A 73 12.38 -3.65 18.99
N GLY A 74 13.67 -3.40 18.77
CA GLY A 74 14.70 -4.45 18.71
C GLY A 74 14.78 -5.29 19.99
N GLU A 75 14.87 -4.64 21.15
CA GLU A 75 14.89 -5.32 22.46
C GLU A 75 13.62 -6.15 22.70
N ARG A 76 12.46 -5.62 22.30
CA ARG A 76 11.18 -6.33 22.43
C ARG A 76 11.09 -7.53 21.50
N ILE A 77 11.56 -7.42 20.26
CA ILE A 77 11.66 -8.56 19.32
C ILE A 77 12.58 -9.65 19.88
N GLU A 78 13.71 -9.29 20.49
CA GLU A 78 14.59 -10.28 21.13
C GLU A 78 13.94 -10.98 22.32
N ALA A 79 13.24 -10.25 23.17
CA ALA A 79 12.51 -10.81 24.30
C ALA A 79 11.38 -11.74 23.84
N TRP A 80 10.65 -11.34 22.79
CA TRP A 80 9.65 -12.18 22.13
C TRP A 80 10.25 -13.47 21.57
N ARG A 81 11.40 -13.42 20.88
CA ARG A 81 12.11 -14.62 20.39
C ARG A 81 12.53 -15.57 21.51
N LYS A 82 12.73 -15.06 22.73
CA LYS A 82 13.02 -15.84 23.94
C LYS A 82 11.75 -16.35 24.64
N GLY A 83 10.55 -16.05 24.12
CA GLY A 83 9.28 -16.42 24.72
C GLY A 83 8.92 -15.62 25.97
N LEU A 84 9.52 -14.45 26.17
CA LEU A 84 9.34 -13.64 27.39
C LEU A 84 8.16 -12.66 27.30
N LEU A 85 7.69 -12.34 26.10
CA LEU A 85 6.56 -11.44 25.86
C LEU A 85 5.91 -11.71 24.50
N GLU A 86 4.73 -11.15 24.30
CA GLU A 86 4.04 -11.09 23.00
C GLU A 86 4.28 -9.74 22.32
N LEU A 87 4.36 -9.75 20.99
CA LEU A 87 4.45 -8.53 20.20
C LEU A 87 3.10 -7.81 20.10
N THR A 88 3.14 -6.49 20.09
CA THR A 88 1.99 -5.63 19.77
C THR A 88 1.69 -5.66 18.28
N ASP A 89 0.50 -5.22 17.88
CA ASP A 89 0.10 -5.20 16.47
C ASP A 89 1.07 -4.40 15.60
N ILE A 90 1.49 -3.21 16.03
CA ILE A 90 2.46 -2.38 15.28
C ILE A 90 3.82 -3.07 15.14
N GLU A 91 4.30 -3.76 16.18
CA GLU A 91 5.57 -4.49 16.12
C GLU A 91 5.50 -5.70 15.18
N ILE A 92 4.34 -6.35 15.11
CA ILE A 92 4.08 -7.43 14.15
C ILE A 92 4.11 -6.87 12.73
N TYR A 93 3.48 -5.71 12.49
CA TYR A 93 3.52 -5.01 11.22
C TYR A 93 4.95 -4.68 10.80
N GLU A 94 5.71 -4.00 11.67
CA GLU A 94 7.09 -3.59 11.38
C GLU A 94 8.00 -4.78 11.13
N LEU A 95 7.90 -5.83 11.95
CA LEU A 95 8.67 -7.06 11.76
C LEU A 95 8.33 -7.74 10.44
N GLY A 96 7.04 -7.90 10.12
CA GLY A 96 6.61 -8.54 8.88
C GLY A 96 7.03 -7.73 7.63
N ALA A 97 6.89 -6.40 7.68
CA ALA A 97 7.34 -5.51 6.61
C ALA A 97 8.86 -5.64 6.40
N LYS A 98 9.65 -5.62 7.49
CA LYS A 98 11.10 -5.78 7.43
C LYS A 98 11.51 -7.13 6.84
N VAL A 99 10.86 -8.23 7.28
CA VAL A 99 11.12 -9.57 6.75
C VAL A 99 10.90 -9.62 5.24
N LEU A 100 9.79 -9.07 4.76
CA LEU A 100 9.51 -9.03 3.32
C LEU A 100 10.51 -8.17 2.56
N THR A 101 10.89 -7.00 3.07
CA THR A 101 11.84 -6.11 2.38
C THR A 101 13.25 -6.68 2.37
N ASP A 102 13.70 -7.29 3.46
CA ASP A 102 15.02 -7.92 3.56
C ASP A 102 15.12 -9.12 2.62
N LYS A 103 14.02 -9.86 2.45
CA LYS A 103 13.97 -11.07 1.62
C LYS A 103 13.77 -10.80 0.13
N LEU A 104 12.86 -9.90 -0.20
CA LEU A 104 12.33 -9.72 -1.56
C LEU A 104 12.67 -8.35 -2.15
N GLY A 105 13.18 -7.42 -1.35
CA GLY A 105 13.31 -6.01 -1.69
C GLY A 105 11.94 -5.32 -1.78
N VAL A 106 11.96 -3.98 -1.80
CA VAL A 106 10.73 -3.16 -1.84
C VAL A 106 9.80 -3.53 -3.02
N PRO A 107 10.28 -3.68 -4.28
CA PRO A 107 9.40 -4.06 -5.38
C PRO A 107 8.77 -5.45 -5.18
N GLY A 108 9.54 -6.39 -4.62
CA GLY A 108 9.06 -7.72 -4.31
C GLY A 108 8.00 -7.71 -3.22
N SER A 109 8.20 -6.97 -2.13
CA SER A 109 7.20 -6.85 -1.06
C SER A 109 5.86 -6.28 -1.56
N ILE A 110 5.90 -5.30 -2.47
CA ILE A 110 4.69 -4.77 -3.12
C ILE A 110 4.01 -5.86 -3.98
N GLY A 111 4.80 -6.60 -4.76
CA GLY A 111 4.31 -7.73 -5.56
C GLY A 111 3.66 -8.81 -4.71
N PHE A 112 4.28 -9.16 -3.57
CA PHE A 112 3.76 -10.10 -2.58
C PHE A 112 2.38 -9.68 -2.06
N LEU A 113 2.26 -8.45 -1.55
CA LEU A 113 0.99 -7.95 -0.99
C LEU A 113 -0.09 -7.84 -2.07
N ARG A 114 0.29 -7.37 -3.26
CA ARG A 114 -0.62 -7.33 -4.41
C ARG A 114 -1.10 -8.73 -4.77
N HIS A 115 -0.22 -9.73 -4.84
CA HIS A 115 -0.62 -11.11 -5.10
C HIS A 115 -1.57 -11.64 -4.03
N HIS A 116 -1.28 -11.37 -2.76
CA HIS A 116 -2.11 -11.81 -1.63
C HIS A 116 -3.53 -11.23 -1.70
N PHE A 117 -3.68 -9.94 -2.01
CA PHE A 117 -4.97 -9.23 -2.00
C PHE A 117 -5.66 -9.15 -3.37
N LYS A 118 -5.00 -9.54 -4.47
CA LYS A 118 -5.58 -9.65 -5.82
C LYS A 118 -6.80 -10.58 -5.88
N GLN A 119 -7.05 -11.41 -4.87
CA GLN A 119 -8.23 -12.28 -4.81
C GLN A 119 -9.51 -11.60 -4.29
N ASP A 120 -9.43 -10.37 -3.75
CA ASP A 120 -10.60 -9.63 -3.24
C ASP A 120 -11.13 -8.56 -4.24
N GLU A 121 -10.41 -8.27 -5.32
CA GLU A 121 -10.84 -7.27 -6.30
C GLU A 121 -11.63 -7.90 -7.43
N ASN A 122 -12.96 -7.91 -7.28
CA ASN A 122 -13.85 -7.83 -8.43
C ASN A 122 -13.53 -6.47 -9.11
N PRO A 123 -13.00 -6.42 -10.35
CA PRO A 123 -12.59 -5.16 -10.94
C PRO A 123 -13.82 -4.28 -11.13
N LEU A 124 -13.86 -3.15 -10.42
CA LEU A 124 -14.81 -2.08 -10.66
C LEU A 124 -14.82 -1.76 -12.17
N PRO A 125 -15.99 -1.67 -12.83
CA PRO A 125 -16.06 -1.32 -14.23
C PRO A 125 -15.36 0.03 -14.43
N GLN A 126 -14.31 0.07 -15.25
CA GLN A 126 -13.73 1.32 -15.70
C GLN A 126 -14.84 2.13 -16.39
N GLN A 127 -15.34 3.18 -15.73
CA GLN A 127 -16.12 4.20 -16.42
C GLN A 127 -15.20 4.86 -17.43
N SER A 128 -15.32 4.44 -18.68
CA SER A 128 -14.76 5.14 -19.82
C SER A 128 -15.31 6.55 -19.82
N MET A 129 -14.47 7.52 -19.44
CA MET A 129 -14.76 8.92 -19.70
C MET A 129 -14.80 9.11 -21.22
N PRO A 130 -15.87 9.65 -21.81
CA PRO A 130 -15.91 9.90 -23.25
C PRO A 130 -14.93 11.04 -23.57
N ASP A 131 -14.02 10.78 -24.52
CA ASP A 131 -13.16 11.79 -25.13
C ASP A 131 -14.03 12.93 -25.66
N LYS A 132 -13.94 14.09 -24.99
CA LYS A 132 -14.46 15.34 -25.53
C LYS A 132 -13.47 15.86 -26.56
N ASP A 133 -13.53 15.31 -27.77
CA ASP A 133 -13.09 15.99 -28.98
C ASP A 133 -13.88 15.44 -30.18
N THR A 134 -15.07 16.00 -30.38
CA THR A 134 -15.77 15.89 -31.66
C THR A 134 -16.08 17.30 -32.15
N PRO A 135 -15.52 17.72 -33.29
CA PRO A 135 -15.86 19.03 -33.86
C PRO A 135 -17.29 19.01 -34.37
N VAL A 136 -18.06 20.02 -33.97
CA VAL A 136 -19.41 20.32 -34.44
C VAL A 136 -19.40 20.44 -35.97
N ILE A 137 -20.11 19.54 -36.65
CA ILE A 137 -20.50 19.72 -38.06
C ILE A 137 -21.95 20.22 -38.08
N PRO A 138 -22.21 21.44 -38.59
CA PRO A 138 -23.58 21.94 -38.74
C PRO A 138 -24.36 21.17 -39.81
N ASN A 139 -25.56 20.81 -39.41
CA ASN A 139 -26.63 20.16 -40.16
C ASN A 139 -26.99 20.95 -41.44
N GLN A 140 -26.95 20.30 -42.61
CA GLN A 140 -27.56 20.83 -43.85
C GLN A 140 -28.64 19.85 -44.31
N GLN A 141 -29.88 20.35 -44.29
CA GLN A 141 -31.09 19.76 -44.81
C GLN A 141 -30.99 19.42 -46.31
N THR A 142 -31.56 18.29 -46.70
CA THR A 142 -32.27 18.19 -47.99
C THR A 142 -33.47 17.25 -47.89
N HIS A 143 -34.63 17.82 -48.20
CA HIS A 143 -35.94 17.18 -48.33
C HIS A 143 -36.04 16.31 -49.59
N ALA A 144 -36.75 15.18 -49.51
CA ALA A 144 -37.60 14.61 -50.57
C ALA A 144 -38.44 13.48 -49.92
N ALA A 145 -39.71 13.70 -49.57
CA ALA A 145 -40.93 13.59 -50.40
C ALA A 145 -41.72 12.31 -50.04
N GLU A 146 -42.85 12.48 -49.35
CA GLU A 146 -43.98 11.55 -49.18
C GLU A 146 -44.86 11.54 -50.46
N PRO A 147 -45.97 10.75 -50.61
CA PRO A 147 -46.62 9.79 -49.68
C PRO A 147 -47.12 8.46 -50.34
N ARG A 148 -47.84 7.69 -49.52
CA ARG A 148 -48.69 6.50 -49.79
C ARG A 148 -49.53 6.59 -51.09
N ASP A 149 -49.59 5.51 -51.87
CA ASP A 149 -50.52 4.35 -51.71
C ASP A 149 -49.87 3.06 -52.25
#